data_AF-W1Y322-F1
#
_entry.id   AF-W1Y322-F1
#
_cell.length_a   1.000
_cell.length_b   1.000
_cell.length_c   1.000
_cell.angle_alpha   90.00
_cell.angle_beta   90.00
_cell.angle_gamma   90.00
#
_symmetry.space_group_name_H-M   'P 1'
#
loop_
_entity.id
_entity.type
_entity.pdbx_description
1 polymer ?
#
loop_
_entity_poly.entity_id
_entity_poly.type
_entity_poly.pdbx_seq_one_letter_code
_entity_poly.pdbx_strand_id
1 'polypeptide(L)' 'FVMFAMGLTLTAQVFLDVFKQPMKVILVSVIQFLWMPLAGFLVALIFNFPPEIGIGFILLGACPGGT' A
#
# COMPACT_ATOMS: atom_id res chain seq x y z
N PHE A 1 -13.07 7.52 11.53
CA PHE A 1 -13.41 6.39 12.42
C PHE A 1 -12.60 5.14 12.09
N VAL A 2 -12.58 4.67 10.84
CA VAL A 2 -11.87 3.43 10.45
C VAL A 2 -10.39 3.42 10.88
N MET A 3 -9.62 4.48 10.54
CA MET A 3 -8.21 4.57 10.94
C MET A 3 -8.01 4.69 12.47
N PHE A 4 -9.00 5.22 13.20
CA PHE A 4 -8.95 5.28 14.67
C PHE A 4 -9.23 3.90 15.29
N ALA A 5 -10.21 3.16 14.76
CA ALA A 5 -10.50 1.79 15.17
C ALA A 5 -9.33 0.84 14.90
N MET A 6 -8.65 0.99 13.75
CA MET A 6 -7.38 0.32 13.45
C MET A 6 -6.29 0.66 14.48
N GLY A 7 -6.23 1.91 14.93
CA GLY A 7 -5.31 2.34 15.99
C GLY A 7 -5.59 1.66 17.34
N LEU A 8 -6.85 1.38 17.65
CA LEU A 8 -7.25 0.71 18.90
C LEU A 8 -6.90 -0.79 18.93
N THR A 9 -6.73 -1.43 17.76
CA THR A 9 -6.32 -2.85 17.67
C THR A 9 -4.80 -3.03 17.63
N LEU A 10 -4.03 -1.95 17.46
CA LEU A 10 -2.57 -1.99 17.53
C LEU A 10 -2.10 -2.24 18.96
N THR A 11 -1.36 -3.33 19.14
CA THR A 11 -0.72 -3.66 20.43
C THR A 11 0.79 -3.52 20.32
N ALA A 12 1.46 -3.32 21.46
CA ALA A 12 2.93 -3.25 21.52
C ALA A 12 3.61 -4.51 20.95
N GLN A 13 2.92 -5.66 21.03
CA GLN A 13 3.40 -6.93 20.50
C GLN A 13 3.61 -6.89 18.98
N VAL A 14 2.71 -6.23 18.24
CA VAL A 14 2.81 -6.08 16.77
C VAL A 14 4.07 -5.31 16.38
N PHE A 15 4.39 -4.25 17.13
CA PHE A 15 5.63 -3.50 16.91
C PHE A 15 6.87 -4.34 17.21
N LEU A 16 6.85 -5.12 18.31
CA LEU A 16 7.95 -6.02 18.64
C LEU A 16 8.18 -7.07 17.54
N ASP A 17 7.11 -7.61 16.95
CA ASP A 17 7.23 -8.60 15.87
C ASP A 17 7.81 -7.99 14.58
N VAL A 18 7.51 -6.72 14.30
CA VAL A 18 8.18 -5.95 13.23
C VAL A 18 9.69 -5.84 13.49
N PHE A 19 10.09 -5.53 14.73
CA PHE A 19 11.52 -5.45 15.11
C PHE A 19 12.23 -6.80 15.14
N LYS A 20 11.52 -7.91 15.34
CA LYS A 20 12.11 -9.27 15.24
C LYS A 20 12.44 -9.67 13.81
N GLN A 21 11.70 -9.16 12.82
CA GLN A 21 11.87 -9.53 11.40
C GLN A 21 11.89 -8.30 10.47
N PRO A 22 12.80 -7.33 10.68
CA PRO A 22 12.78 -6.05 9.98
C PRO A 22 13.00 -6.21 8.47
N MET A 23 13.87 -7.16 8.07
CA MET A 23 14.15 -7.42 6.66
C MET A 23 12.92 -7.85 5.87
N LYS A 24 12.02 -8.64 6.48
CA LYS A 24 10.78 -9.06 5.81
C LYS A 24 9.81 -7.91 5.66
N VAL A 25 9.67 -7.10 6.71
CA VAL A 25 8.78 -5.93 6.69
C VAL A 25 9.24 -4.94 5.63
N ILE A 26 10.54 -4.61 5.59
CA ILE A 26 11.11 -3.71 4.58
C ILE A 26 10.90 -4.27 3.17
N LEU A 27 11.19 -5.55 2.94
CA LEU A 27 11.01 -6.19 1.63
C LEU A 27 9.55 -6.08 1.16
N VAL A 28 8.60 -6.42 2.03
CA VAL A 28 7.16 -6.35 1.70
C VAL A 28 6.74 -4.90 1.48
N SER A 29 7.20 -3.94 2.29
CA SER A 29 6.90 -2.52 2.09
C SER A 29 7.43 -2.01 0.75
N VAL A 30 8.67 -2.35 0.39
CA VAL A 30 9.26 -1.96 -0.90
C VAL A 30 8.46 -2.56 -2.05
N ILE A 31 8.14 -3.86 -1.99
CA ILE A 31 7.34 -4.52 -3.02
C ILE A 31 5.95 -3.88 -3.11
N GLN A 32 5.29 -3.60 -1.99
CA GLN A 32 3.97 -2.97 -1.97
C GLN A 32 3.99 -1.60 -2.66
N PHE A 33 4.92 -0.73 -2.27
CA PHE A 33 5.02 0.63 -2.82
C PHE A 33 5.63 0.70 -4.22
N LEU A 34 6.22 -0.38 -4.71
CA LEU A 34 6.72 -0.44 -6.08
C LEU A 34 5.68 -1.09 -7.01
N TRP A 35 5.17 -2.25 -6.63
CA TRP A 35 4.31 -3.09 -7.46
C TRP A 35 2.89 -2.53 -7.61
N MET A 36 2.29 -2.00 -6.53
CA MET A 36 0.90 -1.51 -6.59
C MET A 36 0.75 -0.24 -7.45
N PRO A 37 1.64 0.77 -7.37
CA PRO A 37 1.59 1.91 -8.28
C PRO A 37 1.89 1.53 -9.73
N LEU A 38 2.87 0.63 -9.94
CA LEU A 38 3.18 0.10 -11.27
C LEU A 38 2.00 -0.63 -11.88
N ALA A 39 1.29 -1.44 -11.10
CA ALA A 39 0.08 -2.11 -11.56
C ALA A 39 -1.00 -1.09 -11.96
N GLY A 40 -1.23 -0.05 -11.16
CA GLY A 40 -2.16 1.04 -11.51
C GLY A 40 -1.78 1.77 -12.80
N PHE A 41 -0.49 2.03 -13.00
CA PHE A 41 0.04 2.62 -14.23
C PHE A 41 -0.15 1.69 -15.44
N LEU A 42 0.19 0.41 -15.31
CA LEU A 42 0.04 -0.58 -16.39
C LEU A 42 -1.42 -0.76 -16.80
N VAL A 43 -2.35 -0.79 -15.84
CA VAL A 43 -3.78 -0.84 -16.11
C VAL A 43 -4.22 0.42 -16.86
N ALA A 44 -3.78 1.61 -16.44
CA ALA A 44 -4.09 2.85 -17.15
C ALA A 44 -3.58 2.85 -18.60
N LEU A 45 -2.38 2.28 -18.83
CA LEU A 45 -1.77 2.16 -20.16
C LEU A 45 -2.52 1.16 -21.06
N ILE A 46 -2.81 -0.04 -20.55
CA ILE A 46 -3.47 -1.13 -21.32
C ILE A 46 -4.87 -0.70 -21.76
N PHE A 47 -5.64 -0.09 -20.85
CA PHE A 47 -7.01 0.31 -21.11
C PHE A 47 -7.13 1.72 -21.74
N ASN A 48 -6.02 2.41 -22.00
CA ASN A 48 -5.96 3.76 -22.58
C ASN A 48 -6.91 4.74 -21.87
N PHE A 49 -6.87 4.76 -20.53
CA PHE A 49 -7.72 5.67 -19.77
C PHE A 49 -7.33 7.13 -20.02
N PRO A 50 -8.31 8.05 -19.98
CA PRO A 50 -7.99 9.47 -19.98
C PRO A 50 -7.13 9.82 -18.76
N PRO A 51 -6.24 10.82 -18.86
CA PRO A 51 -5.21 11.09 -17.86
C PRO A 51 -5.75 11.26 -16.44
N GLU A 52 -6.94 11.84 -16.30
CA GLU A 52 -7.60 12.10 -15.02
C GLU A 52 -7.94 10.80 -14.28
N ILE A 53 -8.40 9.79 -15.02
CA ILE A 53 -8.74 8.48 -14.48
C ILE A 53 -7.47 7.68 -14.20
N GLY A 54 -6.49 7.73 -15.11
CA GLY A 54 -5.20 7.05 -14.93
C GLY A 54 -4.46 7.50 -13.68
N ILE A 55 -4.44 8.80 -13.39
CA ILE A 55 -3.88 9.35 -12.15
C ILE A 55 -4.60 8.78 -10.92
N GLY A 56 -5.93 8.65 -10.97
CA GLY A 56 -6.72 8.02 -9.90
C GLY A 56 -6.27 6.60 -9.58
N PHE A 57 -5.98 5.78 -10.59
CA PHE A 57 -5.48 4.42 -10.41
C PHE A 57 -4.06 4.37 -9.82
N ILE A 58 -3.18 5.27 -10.25
CA ILE A 58 -1.81 5.35 -9.73
C ILE A 58 -1.84 5.81 -8.26
N LEU A 59 -2.68 6.80 -7.93
CA LEU A 59 -2.88 7.28 -6.56
C LEU A 59 -3.43 6.17 -5.66
N LEU A 60 -4.42 5.40 -6.13
CA LEU A 60 -4.96 4.25 -5.42
C LEU A 60 -3.86 3.20 -5.15
N GLY A 61 -3.04 2.89 -6.16
CA GLY A 61 -1.93 1.95 -6.01
C GLY A 61 -0.81 2.45 -5.09
N ALA A 62 -0.65 3.78 -4.95
CA ALA A 62 0.31 4.40 -4.03
C ALA A 62 -0.19 4.49 -2.58
N CYS A 63 -1.48 4.28 -2.34
CA CYS A 63 -2.01 4.21 -0.99
C CYS A 63 -1.48 2.95 -0.27
N PRO A 64 -1.19 3.03 1.04
CA PRO A 64 -0.87 1.85 1.82
C PRO A 64 -2.06 0.89 1.85
N GLY A 65 -1.77 -0.41 1.96
CA GLY A 65 -2.81 -1.42 2.15
C GLY A 65 -3.66 -1.11 3.38
N GLY A 66 -4.99 -1.21 3.24
CA GLY A 66 -5.91 -1.10 4.36
C GLY A 66 -5.82 -2.31 5.29
N THR A 67 -6.25 -2.11 6.53
CA THR A 67 -6.59 -3.18 7.49
C THR A 67 -8.03 -3.59 7.37
#